data_AF-A0AAE1WL49-F1
#
_entry.id   AF-A0AAE1WL49-F1
#
_cell.length_a   1.000
_cell.length_b   1.000
_cell.length_c   1.000
_cell.angle_alpha   90.00
_cell.angle_beta   90.00
_cell.angle_gamma   90.00
#
_symmetry.space_group_name_H-M   'P 1'
#
loop_
_entity.id
_entity.type
_entity.pdbx_description
1 polymer ?
#
loop_
_entity_poly.entity_id
_entity_poly.type
_entity_poly.pdbx_seq_one_letter_code
_entity_poly.pdbx_strand_id
1 'polypeptide(L)'
;MAAGFSGHWAFAFGLLGNIVSFMVYLSPIPTFYQIYKKKTSEGFQSVPYVVALFSAMLWIYYALLKSNATLIITINSVGCFIETIYICFYLFYAPKKERIPNVLGFSFGVLQMALYVKYRNVGKMSEQKLPSDNIRITS
;
A
#
# COMPACT_ATOMS: atom_id res chain seq x y z
N MET A 1 -26.25 -20.41 17.26
CA MET A 1 -25.52 -19.94 18.45
C MET A 1 -23.97 -20.06 18.33
N ALA A 2 -23.40 -20.34 17.15
CA ALA A 2 -21.93 -20.44 16.96
C ALA A 2 -21.24 -19.12 16.52
N ALA A 3 -22.01 -18.09 16.13
CA ALA A 3 -21.46 -16.83 15.61
C ALA A 3 -20.82 -15.92 16.67
N GLY A 4 -21.14 -16.13 17.97
CA GLY A 4 -20.59 -15.34 19.06
C GLY A 4 -19.19 -15.79 19.52
N PHE A 5 -18.87 -17.08 19.37
CA PHE A 5 -17.59 -17.64 19.82
C PHE A 5 -16.44 -17.33 18.85
N SER A 6 -16.67 -17.41 17.54
CA SER A 6 -15.63 -17.08 16.55
C SER A 6 -15.25 -15.58 16.54
N GLY A 7 -16.20 -14.70 16.86
CA GLY A 7 -15.99 -13.25 16.82
C GLY A 7 -14.99 -12.72 17.84
N HIS A 8 -15.04 -13.19 19.09
CA HIS A 8 -14.13 -12.70 20.14
C HIS A 8 -12.69 -13.19 19.94
N TRP A 9 -12.48 -14.40 19.40
CA TRP A 9 -11.14 -14.87 19.06
C TRP A 9 -10.57 -14.09 17.88
N ALA A 10 -11.37 -13.85 16.83
CA ALA A 10 -10.94 -13.03 15.70
C ALA A 10 -10.54 -11.62 16.13
N PHE A 11 -11.29 -11.01 17.06
CA PHE A 11 -10.95 -9.71 17.64
C PHE A 11 -9.65 -9.77 18.47
N ALA A 12 -9.51 -10.77 19.35
CA ALA A 12 -8.32 -10.94 20.19
C ALA A 12 -7.04 -11.13 19.36
N PHE A 13 -7.07 -12.03 18.38
CA PHE A 13 -5.94 -12.22 17.45
C PHE A 13 -5.70 -11.00 16.57
N GLY A 14 -6.76 -10.30 16.14
CA GLY A 14 -6.63 -9.06 15.40
C GLY A 14 -5.91 -7.97 16.21
N LEU A 15 -6.24 -7.84 17.50
CA LEU A 15 -5.61 -6.88 18.40
C LEU A 15 -4.13 -7.25 18.67
N LEU A 16 -3.86 -8.52 18.98
CA LEU A 16 -2.49 -9.01 19.16
C LEU A 16 -1.65 -8.79 17.90
N GLY A 17 -2.22 -9.10 16.73
CA GLY A 17 -1.59 -8.84 15.43
C GLY A 17 -1.26 -7.37 15.22
N ASN A 18 -2.18 -6.45 15.56
CA ASN A 18 -1.94 -5.01 15.49
C ASN A 18 -0.76 -4.58 16.38
N ILE A 19 -0.68 -5.08 17.62
CA ILE A 19 0.41 -4.75 18.55
C ILE A 19 1.76 -5.23 17.99
N VAL A 20 1.83 -6.48 17.53
CA VAL A 20 3.06 -7.05 16.95
C VAL A 20 3.46 -6.30 15.69
N SER A 21 2.53 -6.06 14.77
CA SER A 21 2.79 -5.30 13.54
C SER A 21 3.30 -3.89 13.83
N PHE A 22 2.75 -3.21 14.85
CA PHE A 22 3.25 -1.90 15.25
C PHE A 22 4.71 -1.97 15.72
N MET A 23 5.06 -2.95 16.56
CA MET A 23 6.46 -3.16 16.98
C MET A 23 7.38 -3.46 15.79
N VAL A 24 6.91 -4.24 14.82
CA VAL A 24 7.66 -4.53 13.59
C VAL A 24 7.91 -3.27 12.77
N TYR A 25 6.93 -2.36 12.64
CA TYR A 25 7.13 -1.08 11.96
C TYR A 25 8.17 -0.17 12.67
N LEU A 26 8.39 -0.34 13.97
CA LEU A 26 9.41 0.39 14.73
C LEU A 26 10.79 -0.27 14.68
N SER A 27 10.89 -1.53 14.23
CA SER A 27 12.16 -2.27 14.11
C SER A 27 13.27 -1.52 13.34
N PRO A 28 12.99 -0.76 12.27
CA PRO A 28 14.01 -0.02 11.52
C PRO A 28 14.53 1.26 12.20
N ILE A 29 13.97 1.70 13.33
CA ILE A 29 14.40 2.94 14.02
C ILE A 29 15.91 2.97 14.31
N PRO A 30 16.54 1.92 14.86
CA PRO A 30 17.98 1.91 15.11
C PRO A 30 18.80 2.06 13.82
N THR A 31 18.32 1.51 12.70
CA THR A 31 18.94 1.66 11.39
C THR A 31 18.89 3.11 10.92
N PHE A 32 17.71 3.74 10.99
CA PHE A 32 17.55 5.15 10.61
C PHE A 32 18.33 6.11 11.50
N TYR A 33 18.48 5.79 12.79
CA TYR A 33 19.34 6.53 13.70
C TYR A 33 20.82 6.50 13.28
N GLN A 34 21.31 5.37 12.76
CA GLN A 34 22.67 5.28 12.20
C GLN A 34 22.82 6.15 10.95
N ILE A 35 21.85 6.11 10.04
CA ILE A 35 21.83 6.95 8.82
C ILE A 35 21.85 8.43 9.21
N TYR A 36 21.07 8.83 10.22
CA TYR A 36 21.07 10.21 10.73
C TYR A 36 22.45 10.66 11.23
N LYS A 37 23.11 9.80 12.03
CA LYS A 37 24.39 10.12 12.67
C LYS A 37 25.52 10.16 11.65
N LYS A 38 25.51 9.25 10.68
CA LYS A 38 26.60 9.08 9.71
C LYS A 38 26.40 9.90 8.43
N LYS A 39 25.20 10.46 8.20
CA LYS A 39 24.83 11.23 7.00
C LYS A 39 25.05 10.48 5.68
N THR A 40 25.02 9.15 5.74
CA THR A 40 25.10 8.25 4.60
C THR A 40 24.22 7.04 4.87
N SER A 41 23.67 6.45 3.82
CA SER A 41 22.84 5.25 3.88
C SER A 41 23.65 3.97 4.08
N GLU A 42 24.99 4.00 4.02
CA GLU A 42 25.87 2.82 4.22
C GLU A 42 25.44 1.54 3.45
N GLY A 43 24.82 1.70 2.27
CA GLY A 43 24.30 0.58 1.48
C GLY A 43 22.92 0.07 1.89
N PHE A 44 22.27 0.64 2.92
CA PHE A 44 20.85 0.42 3.17
C PHE A 44 20.03 0.98 2.00
N GLN A 45 19.07 0.20 1.51
CA GLN A 45 18.19 0.60 0.42
C GLN A 45 16.79 0.95 0.94
N SER A 46 16.10 1.90 0.31
CA SER A 46 14.70 2.18 0.64
C SER A 46 13.68 1.28 -0.04
N VAL A 47 14.12 0.36 -0.91
CA VAL A 47 13.26 -0.58 -1.63
C VAL A 47 12.31 -1.34 -0.69
N PRO A 48 12.74 -1.87 0.47
CA PRO A 48 11.85 -2.56 1.40
C PRO A 48 10.69 -1.67 1.89
N TYR A 49 10.96 -0.39 2.17
CA TYR A 49 9.95 0.56 2.66
C TYR A 49 8.94 0.95 1.57
N VAL A 50 9.40 1.13 0.32
CA VAL A 50 8.52 1.41 -0.83
C VAL A 50 7.61 0.22 -1.12
N VAL A 51 8.14 -1.01 -1.07
CA VAL A 51 7.37 -2.24 -1.26
C VAL A 51 6.37 -2.43 -0.11
N ALA A 52 6.78 -2.17 1.14
CA ALA A 52 5.90 -2.24 2.30
C ALA A 52 4.76 -1.21 2.22
N LEU A 53 5.05 0.03 1.81
CA LEU A 53 4.04 1.06 1.59
C LEU A 53 3.00 0.63 0.54
N PHE A 54 3.46 0.10 -0.61
CA PHE A 54 2.56 -0.38 -1.65
C PHE A 54 1.70 -1.56 -1.18
N SER A 55 2.32 -2.50 -0.45
CA SER A 55 1.61 -3.63 0.17
C SER A 55 0.52 -3.15 1.15
N ALA A 56 0.83 -2.19 2.01
CA ALA A 56 -0.12 -1.64 2.97
C ALA A 56 -1.30 -0.95 2.26
N MET A 57 -1.06 -0.22 1.17
CA MET A 57 -2.13 0.35 0.34
C MET A 57 -3.04 -0.72 -0.26
N LEU A 58 -2.49 -1.85 -0.73
CA LEU A 58 -3.29 -2.97 -1.25
C LEU A 58 -4.13 -3.62 -0.15
N TRP A 59 -3.59 -3.78 1.06
CA TRP A 59 -4.34 -4.32 2.19
C TRP A 59 -5.48 -3.40 2.63
N ILE A 60 -5.26 -2.08 2.64
CA ILE A 60 -6.33 -1.10 2.88
C ILE A 60 -7.40 -1.23 1.79
N TYR A 61 -7.00 -1.28 0.51
CA TYR A 61 -7.94 -1.44 -0.59
C TYR A 61 -8.77 -2.73 -0.46
N TYR A 62 -8.12 -3.85 -0.14
CA TYR A 62 -8.80 -5.12 0.13
C TYR A 62 -9.80 -5.00 1.30
N ALA A 63 -9.40 -4.36 2.39
CA ALA A 63 -10.24 -4.18 3.57
C ALA A 63 -11.45 -3.27 3.31
N LEU A 64 -11.33 -2.28 2.42
CA LEU A 64 -12.45 -1.43 2.00
C LEU A 64 -13.51 -2.20 1.18
N LEU A 65 -13.11 -3.28 0.50
CA LEU A 65 -14.04 -4.14 -0.26
C LEU A 65 -14.76 -5.17 0.61
N LYS A 66 -14.33 -5.37 1.87
CA LYS A 66 -14.86 -6.41 2.77
C LYS A 66 -15.55 -5.79 3.99
N SER A 67 -16.72 -6.33 4.36
CA SER A 67 -17.38 -5.94 5.61
C SER A 67 -16.59 -6.44 6.84
N ASN A 68 -16.55 -5.63 7.90
CA ASN A 68 -15.90 -5.93 9.20
C ASN A 68 -14.35 -6.07 9.17
N ALA A 69 -13.65 -5.24 8.40
CA ALA A 69 -12.18 -5.27 8.29
C ALA A 69 -11.45 -4.12 9.03
N THR A 70 -12.08 -3.48 10.02
CA THR A 70 -11.55 -2.28 10.70
C THR A 70 -10.13 -2.45 11.24
N LEU A 71 -9.82 -3.58 11.90
CA LEU A 71 -8.49 -3.83 12.45
C LEU A 71 -7.38 -3.95 11.39
N ILE A 72 -7.74 -4.37 10.16
CA ILE A 72 -6.81 -4.44 9.02
C ILE A 72 -6.55 -3.02 8.49
N ILE A 73 -7.59 -2.19 8.39
CA ILE A 73 -7.46 -0.79 7.96
C ILE A 73 -6.58 -0.01 8.95
N THR A 74 -6.81 -0.17 10.26
CA THR A 74 -6.07 0.56 11.29
C THR A 74 -4.57 0.29 11.19
N ILE A 75 -4.15 -0.98 11.21
CA ILE A 75 -2.73 -1.31 11.22
C ILE A 75 -2.01 -0.92 9.94
N ASN A 76 -2.64 -1.13 8.78
CA ASN A 76 -2.02 -0.79 7.51
C ASN A 76 -2.00 0.72 7.28
N SER A 77 -2.94 1.47 7.86
CA SER A 77 -2.92 2.94 7.81
C SER A 77 -1.76 3.51 8.65
N VAL A 78 -1.52 2.93 9.84
CA VAL A 78 -0.34 3.25 10.66
C VAL A 78 0.95 2.85 9.93
N GLY A 79 0.96 1.68 9.30
CA GLY A 79 2.05 1.23 8.43
C GLY A 79 2.36 2.22 7.31
N CYS A 80 1.35 2.61 6.54
CA CYS A 80 1.48 3.62 5.48
C CYS A 80 2.12 4.92 5.99
N PHE A 81 1.69 5.39 7.17
CA PHE A 81 2.23 6.60 7.78
C PHE A 81 3.72 6.44 8.15
N ILE A 82 4.09 5.35 8.84
CA ILE A 82 5.48 5.09 9.26
C ILE A 82 6.40 4.86 8.06
N GLU A 83 5.99 4.04 7.09
CA GLU A 83 6.76 3.75 5.88
C GLU A 83 7.01 5.03 5.05
N THR A 84 6.03 5.93 4.99
CA THR A 84 6.19 7.24 4.35
C THR A 84 7.26 8.07 5.06
N ILE A 85 7.26 8.10 6.39
CA ILE A 85 8.30 8.80 7.16
C ILE A 85 9.69 8.23 6.85
N TYR A 86 9.83 6.89 6.81
CA TYR A 86 11.10 6.25 6.48
C TYR A 86 11.59 6.56 5.07
N ILE A 87 10.70 6.53 4.08
CA ILE A 87 11.03 6.90 2.69
C ILE A 87 11.44 8.37 2.63
N CYS A 88 10.68 9.29 3.23
CA CYS A 88 11.02 10.71 3.26
C CYS A 88 12.39 10.94 3.92
N PHE A 89 12.62 10.34 5.08
CA PHE A 89 13.89 10.44 5.80
C PHE A 89 15.05 9.90 4.96
N TYR A 90 14.89 8.72 4.38
CA TYR A 90 15.89 8.12 3.51
C TYR A 90 16.19 9.04 2.32
N LEU A 91 15.17 9.62 1.69
CA LEU A 91 15.39 10.57 0.60
C LEU A 91 16.17 11.79 1.11
N PHE A 92 15.85 12.38 2.26
CA PHE A 92 16.60 13.55 2.75
C PHE A 92 18.07 13.28 3.04
N TYR A 93 18.41 12.12 3.63
CA TYR A 93 19.76 11.83 4.10
C TYR A 93 20.60 10.92 3.19
N ALA A 94 20.00 10.21 2.23
CA ALA A 94 20.74 9.28 1.36
C ALA A 94 21.58 10.02 0.28
N PRO A 95 22.75 9.48 -0.10
CA PRO A 95 23.57 10.01 -1.19
C PRO A 95 22.83 10.01 -2.54
N LYS A 96 23.15 10.98 -3.41
CA LYS A 96 22.49 11.15 -4.72
C LYS A 96 22.42 9.86 -5.57
N LYS A 97 23.45 9.01 -5.49
CA LYS A 97 23.56 7.75 -6.25
C LYS A 97 22.47 6.74 -5.89
N GLU A 98 22.00 6.73 -4.65
CA GLU A 98 20.97 5.80 -4.16
C GLU A 98 19.55 6.40 -4.25
N ARG A 99 19.42 7.73 -4.33
CA ARG A 99 18.13 8.41 -4.51
C ARG A 99 17.54 8.22 -5.90
N ILE A 100 18.39 8.23 -6.94
CA ILE A 100 17.97 8.15 -8.35
C ILE A 100 17.08 6.95 -8.65
N PRO A 101 17.48 5.69 -8.36
CA PRO A 101 16.63 4.53 -8.67
C PRO A 101 15.30 4.52 -7.91
N ASN A 102 15.26 5.03 -6.68
CA ASN A 102 14.03 5.09 -5.88
C ASN A 102 13.03 6.12 -6.41
N VAL A 103 13.51 7.31 -6.80
CA VAL A 103 12.67 8.35 -7.42
C VAL A 103 12.15 7.88 -8.78
N LEU A 104 13.00 7.21 -9.57
CA LEU A 104 12.59 6.59 -10.84
C LEU A 104 11.51 5.52 -10.63
N GLY A 105 11.71 4.60 -9.68
CA GLY A 105 10.74 3.54 -9.38
C GLY A 105 9.40 4.10 -8.91
N PHE A 106 9.40 5.10 -8.03
CA PHE A 106 8.17 5.76 -7.57
C PHE A 106 7.44 6.46 -8.72
N SER A 107 8.17 7.21 -9.55
CA SER A 107 7.59 7.92 -10.70
C SER A 107 6.99 6.94 -11.73
N PHE A 108 7.68 5.82 -11.97
CA PHE A 108 7.18 4.76 -12.85
C PHE A 108 5.92 4.09 -12.28
N GLY A 109 5.88 3.83 -10.97
CA GLY A 109 4.70 3.28 -10.30
C GLY A 109 3.48 4.19 -10.40
N VAL A 110 3.65 5.50 -10.18
CA VAL A 110 2.57 6.50 -10.33
C VAL A 110 2.08 6.56 -11.79
N LEU A 111 3.00 6.57 -12.76
CA LEU A 111 2.66 6.58 -14.18
C LEU A 111 1.86 5.33 -14.58
N GLN A 112 2.30 4.14 -14.16
CA GLN A 112 1.61 2.88 -14.45
C GLN A 112 0.20 2.86 -13.85
N MET A 113 0.02 3.35 -12.62
CA MET A 113 -1.29 3.45 -11.99
C MET A 113 -2.21 4.43 -12.74
N ALA A 114 -1.69 5.58 -13.16
CA ALA A 114 -2.46 6.56 -13.94
C ALA A 114 -2.88 6.00 -15.32
N LEU A 115 -1.99 5.29 -16.01
CA LEU A 115 -2.30 4.63 -17.29
C LEU A 115 -3.36 3.54 -17.12
N TYR A 116 -3.28 2.73 -16.06
CA TYR A 116 -4.30 1.72 -15.75
C TYR A 116 -5.68 2.35 -15.51
N VAL A 117 -5.74 3.45 -14.76
CA VAL A 117 -7.00 4.20 -14.54
C VAL A 117 -7.53 4.78 -15.84
N LYS A 118 -6.67 5.31 -16.71
CA LYS A 118 -7.11 5.77 -18.03
C LYS A 118 -7.65 4.63 -18.89
N TYR A 119 -6.93 3.51 -18.96
CA TYR A 119 -7.33 2.33 -19.71
C TYR A 119 -8.66 1.73 -19.21
N ARG A 120 -8.85 1.62 -17.88
CA ARG A 120 -10.11 1.12 -17.30
C ARG A 120 -11.30 2.02 -17.65
N ASN A 121 -11.08 3.34 -17.67
CA ASN A 121 -12.13 4.31 -17.99
C ASN A 121 -12.48 4.26 -19.49
N VAL A 122 -11.49 4.00 -20.35
CA VAL A 122 -11.72 3.74 -21.78
C VAL A 122 -12.52 2.45 -22.00
N GLY A 123 -12.24 1.38 -21.25
CA GLY A 123 -13.01 0.14 -21.31
C GLY A 123 -14.50 0.35 -20.97
N LYS A 124 -14.79 1.13 -19.92
CA LYS A 124 -16.16 1.50 -19.55
C LYS A 124 -16.87 2.37 -20.60
N MET A 125 -16.13 3.20 -21.35
CA MET A 125 -16.67 3.99 -22.46
C MET A 125 -17.00 3.14 -23.70
N SER A 126 -16.28 2.03 -23.92
CA SER A 126 -16.54 1.11 -25.03
C SER A 126 -17.78 0.24 -24.79
N GLU A 127 -18.05 -0.16 -23.55
CA GLU A 127 -19.18 -1.03 -23.21
C GLU A 127 -20.53 -0.29 -23.23
N GLN A 128 -20.54 1.00 -22.91
CA GLN A 128 -21.74 1.85 -22.96
C GLN A 128 -22.08 2.34 -24.39
N LYS A 129 -21.19 2.13 -25.37
CA LYS A 129 -21.37 2.61 -26.76
C LYS A 129 -21.87 1.55 -27.74
N LEU A 130 -22.21 0.34 -27.28
CA LEU A 130 -22.90 -0.64 -28.11
C LEU A 130 -24.38 -0.21 -28.29
N PRO A 131 -24.80 0.23 -29.50
CA PRO A 131 -26.19 0.58 -29.74
C PRO A 131 -27.03 -0.70 -29.75
N SER A 132 -28.10 -0.73 -28.96
CA SER A 132 -29.12 -1.78 -28.94
C SER A 132 -30.02 -1.77 -30.20
N ASP A 133 -29.54 -1.29 -31.34
CA ASP A 133 -30.31 -1.16 -32.58
C ASP A 133 -29.82 -2.18 -33.61
N ASN A 134 -30.15 -3.45 -33.40
CA ASN A 134 -30.47 -4.41 -34.48
C ASN A 134 -30.93 -5.79 -33.96
N ILE A 135 -31.84 -5.82 -32.98
CA ILE A 135 -32.52 -7.08 -32.60
C ILE A 135 -34.04 -6.88 -32.65
N ARG A 136 -34.55 -6.46 -33.81
CA ARG A 136 -35.92 -6.73 -34.23
C ARG A 136 -36.06 -6.39 -35.71
N ILE A 137 -36.10 -7.39 -36.58
CA ILE A 137 -37.05 -7.64 -37.69
C ILE A 137 -36.44 -8.79 -38.52
N THR A 138 -36.61 -10.03 -38.06
CA THR A 138 -36.74 -11.21 -38.95
C THR A 138 -37.78 -12.10 -38.28
N SER A 139 -39.04 -11.93 -38.67
CA SER A 139 -40.14 -12.86 -38.42
C SER A 139 -40.99 -12.88 -39.68
#